data_AF-A0A0G1C3L0-F1
#
_entry.id   AF-A0A0G1C3L0-F1
#
_cell.length_a   1.000
_cell.length_b   1.000
_cell.length_c   1.000
_cell.angle_alpha   90.00
_cell.angle_beta   90.00
_cell.angle_gamma   90.00
#
_symmetry.space_group_name_H-M   'P 1'
#
loop_
_entity.id
_entity.type
_entity.pdbx_description
1 polymer ?
#
loop_
_entity_poly.entity_id
_entity_poly.type
_entity_poly.pdbx_seq_one_letter_code
_entity_poly.pdbx_strand_id
1 'polypeptide(L)' 'MPAKNVLKIYKPNSYYHIYNRGVDKRTLFKNTQDYAVFLNYLKEYLSPLPEKHPQRQIAV' A
#
# COMPACT_ATOMS: atom_id res chain seq x y z
N MET A 1 -0.49 -7.31 -22.45
CA MET A 1 0.89 -7.36 -21.90
C MET A 1 0.80 -7.26 -20.39
N PRO A 2 1.47 -8.12 -19.61
CA PRO A 2 1.55 -7.95 -18.16
C PRO A 2 2.31 -6.65 -17.84
N ALA A 3 1.85 -5.90 -16.84
CA ALA A 3 2.55 -4.70 -16.40
C ALA A 3 3.95 -5.05 -15.85
N LYS A 4 4.90 -4.13 -15.98
CA LYS A 4 6.20 -4.28 -15.30
C LYS A 4 5.96 -4.46 -13.79
N ASN A 5 6.67 -5.42 -13.17
CA ASN A 5 6.60 -5.77 -11.74
C ASN A 5 5.34 -6.53 -11.25
N VAL A 6 4.62 -7.21 -12.15
CA VAL A 6 3.46 -8.04 -11.77
C VAL A 6 3.87 -9.30 -10.99
N LEU A 7 5.01 -9.91 -11.34
CA LEU A 7 5.44 -11.17 -10.75
C LEU A 7 6.23 -10.90 -9.46
N LYS A 8 5.61 -11.16 -8.31
CA LYS A 8 6.21 -10.96 -6.98
C LYS A 8 6.53 -12.33 -6.36
N ILE A 9 7.80 -12.72 -6.37
CA ILE A 9 8.27 -13.94 -5.70
C ILE A 9 8.67 -13.55 -4.28
N TYR A 10 7.87 -13.97 -3.31
CA TYR A 10 8.15 -13.75 -1.90
C TYR A 10 8.92 -14.93 -1.31
N LYS A 11 10.07 -14.64 -0.71
CA LYS A 11 10.91 -15.51 0.10
C LYS A 11 10.84 -15.12 1.59
N PRO A 12 10.92 -16.10 2.50
CA PRO A 12 11.02 -15.84 3.94
C PRO A 12 12.31 -15.07 4.27
N ASN A 13 12.31 -14.31 5.37
CA ASN A 13 13.46 -13.55 5.90
C ASN A 13 14.16 -12.65 4.86
N SER A 14 13.39 -12.11 3.91
CA SER A 14 13.90 -11.29 2.82
C SER A 14 13.39 -9.85 2.94
N TYR A 15 14.24 -8.90 2.59
CA TYR A 15 13.90 -7.48 2.53
C TYR A 15 13.51 -7.09 1.11
N TYR A 16 12.49 -6.26 0.97
CA TYR A 16 12.00 -5.79 -0.32
C TYR A 16 12.01 -4.27 -0.36
N HIS A 17 12.39 -3.72 -1.51
CA HIS A 17 12.34 -2.28 -1.76
C HIS A 17 11.01 -1.95 -2.44
N ILE A 18 10.18 -1.16 -1.76
CA ILE A 18 8.94 -0.65 -2.31
C ILE A 18 9.23 0.74 -2.87
N TYR A 19 8.88 0.96 -4.13
CA TYR A 19 8.88 2.28 -4.74
C TYR A 19 7.47 2.63 -5.19
N ASN A 20 6.99 3.81 -4.80
CA ASN A 20 5.69 4.30 -5.20
C ASN A 20 5.85 5.31 -6.31
N ARG A 21 5.05 5.18 -7.37
CA ARG A 21 4.98 6.14 -8.47
C ARG A 21 3.55 6.63 -8.62
N GLY A 22 3.37 7.94 -8.75
CA GLY A 22 2.06 8.51 -9.05
C GLY A 22 1.58 8.07 -10.43
N VAL A 23 0.26 7.95 -10.56
CA VAL A 23 -0.40 7.80 -11.87
C VAL A 23 0.05 8.95 -12.77
N ASP A 24 0.32 8.64 -14.04
CA ASP A 24 0.89 9.59 -15.01
C ASP A 24 2.19 10.26 -14.55
N LYS A 25 2.99 9.58 -13.71
CA LYS A 25 4.27 10.12 -13.17
C LYS A 25 4.09 11.38 -12.33
N ARG A 26 2.89 11.64 -11.81
CA ARG A 26 2.62 12.81 -10.97
C ARG A 26 3.34 12.67 -9.62
N THR A 27 3.66 13.82 -9.03
CA THR A 27 4.18 13.89 -7.67
C THR A 27 3.14 13.34 -6.68
N LEU A 28 3.52 12.30 -5.93
CA LEU A 28 2.64 11.63 -4.95
C LEU A 28 2.39 12.48 -3.70
N PHE A 29 3.46 13.05 -3.16
CA PHE A 29 3.44 13.83 -1.92
C PHE A 29 3.76 15.27 -2.27
N LYS A 30 2.75 16.14 -2.25
CA LYS A 30 2.92 17.57 -2.53
C LYS A 30 3.36 18.33 -1.27
N ASN A 31 3.04 17.79 -0.10
CA ASN A 31 3.43 18.33 1.19
C ASN A 31 3.82 17.20 2.17
N THR A 32 4.29 17.59 3.35
CA THR A 32 4.69 16.66 4.42
C THR A 32 3.50 15.91 5.03
N GLN A 33 2.30 16.49 5.02
CA GLN A 33 1.09 15.87 5.54
C GLN A 33 0.63 14.69 4.68
N ASP A 34 0.71 14.80 3.35
CA ASP A 34 0.39 13.71 2.41
C ASP A 34 1.25 12.47 2.71
N TYR A 35 2.54 12.70 2.98
CA TYR A 35 3.48 11.65 3.35
C TYR A 35 3.15 11.03 4.71
N ALA A 36 2.83 11.84 5.71
CA ALA A 36 2.45 11.37 7.04
C ALA A 36 1.17 10.51 7.02
N VAL A 37 0.16 10.95 6.25
CA VAL A 37 -1.10 10.20 6.06
C VAL A 37 -0.83 8.87 5.37
N PHE A 38 -0.01 8.85 4.31
CA PHE A 38 0.38 7.61 3.64
C PHE A 38 1.07 6.63 4.61
N LEU A 39 2.02 7.12 5.42
CA LEU A 39 2.70 6.28 6.41
C LEU A 39 1.74 5.74 7.48
N ASN A 40 0.73 6.52 7.88
CA ASN A 40 -0.27 6.05 8.85
C ASN A 40 -1.07 4.88 8.28
N TYR A 41 -1.58 5.02 7.06
CA TYR A 41 -2.27 3.92 6.38
C TYR A 41 -1.35 2.71 6.17
N LEU A 42 -0.10 2.92 5.76
CA LEU A 42 0.84 1.82 5.56
C LEU A 42 1.04 1.01 6.86
N LYS A 43 1.15 1.68 8.00
CA LYS A 43 1.23 1.01 9.31
C LYS A 43 -0.05 0.27 9.66
N GLU A 44 -1.20 0.87 9.40
CA GLU A 44 -2.52 0.26 9.65
C GLU A 44 -2.71 -1.02 8.81
N TYR A 45 -2.38 -1.00 7.53
CA TYR A 45 -2.49 -2.18 6.66
C TYR A 45 -1.47 -3.29 6.98
N LEU A 46 -0.35 -2.95 7.61
CA LEU A 46 0.65 -3.92 8.08
C LEU A 46 0.38 -4.39 9.51
N SER A 47 -0.58 -3.77 10.20
CA SER A 47 -1.00 -4.21 11.53
C SER A 47 -1.82 -5.51 11.43
N PRO A 48 -1.82 -6.35 12.47
CA PRO A 48 -2.63 -7.54 12.48
C PRO A 48 -4.11 -7.20 12.28
N LEU A 49 -4.79 -7.99 11.46
CA LEU A 49 -6.23 -7.84 11.24
C LEU A 49 -6.96 -7.95 12.59
N PRO A 50 -7.92 -7.07 12.88
CA PRO A 50 -8.73 -7.22 14.08
C PRO A 50 -9.49 -8.55 14.04
N GLU A 51 -9.58 -9.24 15.18
CA GLU A 51 -10.18 -10.59 15.30
C GLU A 51 -11.64 -10.68 14.80
N LYS A 52 -12.32 -9.52 14.65
CA LYS A 52 -13.68 -9.44 14.12
C LYS A 52 -13.67 -8.52 12.90
N HIS A 53 -13.88 -9.10 11.72
CA HIS A 53 -14.16 -8.32 10.51
C HIS A 53 -15.51 -7.61 10.66
N PRO A 54 -15.58 -6.27 10.74
CA PRO A 54 -16.82 -5.60 10.40
C PRO A 54 -17.03 -5.84 8.90
N GLN A 55 -18.12 -6.52 8.56
CA GLN A 55 -18.54 -6.70 7.18
C GLN A 55 -18.60 -5.32 6.52
N ARG A 56 -17.73 -5.06 5.54
CA ARG A 56 -17.84 -3.86 4.70
C ARG A 56 -19.15 -4.01 3.94
N GLN A 57 -20.21 -3.35 4.41
CA GLN A 57 -21.40 -3.13 3.60
C GLN A 57 -20.99 -2.25 2.44
N ILE A 58 -20.86 -2.86 1.27
CA ILE A 58 -20.78 -2.15 0.00
C ILE A 58 -22.23 -1.70 -0.24
N ALA A 59 -22.53 -0.43 0.05
CA ALA A 59 -23.76 0.18 -0.42
C ALA A 59 -23.69 0.27 -1.94
N VAL A 60 -24.60 -0.45 -2.60
CA VAL A 60 -24.88 -0.39 -4.05
C VAL A 60 -25.63 0.89 -4.36
#